data_AF-A0A251YUZ6-F1
#
_entry.id   AF-A0A251YUZ6-F1
#
_cell.length_a   1.000
_cell.length_b   1.000
_cell.length_c   1.000
_cell.angle_alpha   90.00
_cell.angle_beta   90.00
_cell.angle_gamma   90.00
#
_symmetry.space_group_name_H-M   'P 1'
#
loop_
_entity.id
_entity.type
_entity.pdbx_description
1 polymer ?
#
loop_
_entity_poly.entity_id
_entity_poly.type
_entity_poly.pdbx_seq_one_letter_code
_entity_poly.pdbx_strand_id
1 'polypeptide(L)'
;MHARFPASLEVLRQEARDELDAVIEHRCRNGDDPWEVIPQLPTVDEHVVATLRQDALEADGMAEELARVRHPDTEPGVVARFEYRLLRGIALEHPDLSRAVWTLIGRMERDLRRR
;
A
#
# COMPACT_ATOMS: atom_id res chain seq x y z
N MET A 1 -5.03 -17.86 -6.76
CA MET A 1 -4.17 -17.63 -5.58
C MET A 1 -5.05 -16.94 -4.55
N HIS A 2 -5.23 -17.54 -3.38
CA HIS A 2 -5.84 -16.87 -2.24
C HIS A 2 -4.70 -16.63 -1.27
N ALA A 3 -4.26 -15.39 -1.13
CA ALA A 3 -3.36 -15.05 -0.04
C ALA A 3 -4.20 -15.22 1.23
N ARG A 4 -3.94 -16.29 1.97
CA ARG A 4 -4.70 -16.59 3.17
C ARG A 4 -4.16 -15.71 4.28
N PHE A 5 -4.64 -14.46 4.37
CA PHE A 5 -4.33 -13.56 5.47
C PHE A 5 -4.96 -14.14 6.75
N PRO A 6 -4.18 -14.63 7.73
CA PRO A 6 -4.72 -15.31 8.90
C PRO A 6 -5.28 -14.34 9.95
N ALA A 7 -5.08 -13.03 9.77
CA ALA A 7 -5.56 -11.98 10.66
C ALA A 7 -6.91 -11.41 10.19
N SER A 8 -7.81 -11.14 11.13
CA SER A 8 -9.04 -10.40 10.85
C SER A 8 -8.71 -8.99 10.37
N LEU A 9 -9.51 -8.44 9.44
CA LEU A 9 -9.32 -7.08 8.94
C LEU A 9 -9.31 -6.03 10.07
N GLU A 10 -10.08 -6.27 11.13
CA GLU A 10 -10.09 -5.38 12.31
C GLU A 10 -8.77 -5.37 13.08
N VAL A 11 -8.07 -6.52 13.11
CA VAL A 11 -6.73 -6.61 13.72
C VAL A 11 -5.74 -5.80 12.89
N LEU A 12 -5.74 -5.99 11.56
CA LEU A 12 -4.88 -5.22 10.66
C LEU A 12 -5.13 -3.71 10.78
N ARG A 13 -6.40 -3.30 10.92
CA ARG A 13 -6.75 -1.88 11.15
C ARG A 13 -6.27 -1.38 12.49
N GLN A 14 -6.24 -2.21 13.54
CA GLN A 14 -5.72 -1.79 14.83
C GLN A 14 -4.20 -1.64 14.76
N GLU A 15 -3.49 -2.62 14.20
CA GLU A 15 -2.04 -2.56 13.98
C GLU A 15 -1.66 -1.32 13.15
N ALA A 16 -2.40 -1.05 12.07
CA ALA A 16 -2.21 0.14 11.25
C ALA A 16 -2.40 1.45 12.03
N ARG A 17 -3.36 1.52 12.96
CA ARG A 17 -3.53 2.71 13.82
C ARG A 17 -2.34 2.87 14.76
N ASP A 18 -1.93 1.78 15.40
CA ASP A 18 -0.82 1.79 16.36
C ASP A 18 0.49 2.20 15.67
N GLU A 19 0.73 1.73 14.43
CA GLU A 19 1.88 2.13 13.62
C GLU A 19 1.82 3.62 13.21
N LEU A 20 0.66 4.11 12.77
CA LEU A 20 0.50 5.52 12.41
C LEU A 20 0.70 6.44 13.61
N ASP A 21 0.20 6.07 14.79
CA ASP A 21 0.41 6.81 16.03
C ASP A 21 1.89 6.83 16.42
N ALA A 22 2.60 5.71 16.26
CA ALA A 22 4.04 5.65 16.48
C ALA A 22 4.83 6.56 15.52
N VAL A 23 4.41 6.65 14.25
CA VAL A 23 5.01 7.58 13.27
C VAL A 23 4.77 9.03 13.68
N ILE A 24 3.55 9.38 14.10
CA ILE A 24 3.22 10.72 14.59
C ILE A 24 4.10 11.05 15.80
N GLU A 25 4.15 10.17 16.79
CA GLU A 25 4.93 10.38 18.00
C GLU A 25 6.43 10.58 17.69
N HIS A 26 6.99 9.75 16.81
CA HIS A 26 8.38 9.86 16.38
C HIS A 26 8.68 11.22 15.71
N ARG A 27 7.82 11.65 14.78
CA ARG A 27 7.98 12.94 14.08
C ARG A 27 7.86 14.13 15.03
N CYS A 28 6.86 14.12 15.91
CA CYS A 28 6.67 15.16 16.91
C CYS A 28 7.87 15.26 17.87
N ARG A 29 8.48 14.13 18.27
CA ARG A 29 9.72 14.13 19.07
C ARG A 29 10.91 14.75 18.34
N ASN A 30 10.92 14.70 17.01
CA ASN A 30 11.94 15.34 16.17
C ASN A 30 11.65 16.81 15.88
N GLY A 31 10.55 17.36 16.39
CA GLY A 31 10.20 18.78 16.27
C GLY A 31 9.19 19.13 15.17
N ASP A 32 8.61 18.14 14.49
CA ASP A 32 7.54 18.39 13.50
C ASP A 32 6.22 18.78 14.19
N ASP A 33 5.43 19.67 13.57
CA ASP A 33 4.07 20.00 14.03
C ASP A 33 3.07 18.88 13.65
N PRO A 34 2.33 18.29 14.62
CA PRO A 34 1.29 17.31 14.33
C PRO A 34 0.28 17.75 13.25
N TRP A 35 -0.07 19.04 13.20
CA TRP A 35 -1.03 19.57 12.21
C TRP A 35 -0.48 19.56 10.79
N GLU A 36 0.83 19.65 10.64
CA GLU A 36 1.49 19.50 9.34
C GLU A 36 1.72 18.03 9.00
N VAL A 37 1.98 17.17 9.99
CA VAL A 37 2.26 15.73 9.80
C VAL A 37 1.01 14.94 9.42
N ILE A 38 -0.09 15.07 10.18
CA ILE A 38 -1.28 14.23 10.05
C ILE A 38 -1.85 14.23 8.62
N PRO A 39 -1.99 15.37 7.91
CA PRO A 39 -2.51 15.39 6.53
C PRO A 39 -1.62 14.66 5.51
N GLN A 40 -0.36 14.41 5.84
CA GLN A 40 0.59 13.72 4.95
C GLN A 40 0.57 12.21 5.14
N LEU A 41 -0.02 11.71 6.23
CA LEU A 41 -0.09 10.29 6.52
C LEU A 41 -1.16 9.61 5.67
N PRO A 42 -0.97 8.31 5.33
CA PRO A 42 -2.04 7.54 4.73
C PRO A 42 -3.17 7.36 5.75
N THR A 43 -4.38 7.14 5.25
CA THR A 43 -5.48 6.66 6.10
C THR A 43 -5.20 5.25 6.61
N VAL A 44 -5.88 4.83 7.68
CA VAL A 44 -5.76 3.46 8.23
C VAL A 44 -5.98 2.39 7.15
N ASP A 45 -7.04 2.50 6.36
CA ASP A 45 -7.32 1.52 5.30
C ASP A 45 -6.27 1.57 4.17
N GLU A 46 -5.71 2.74 3.85
CA GLU A 46 -4.59 2.83 2.89
C GLU A 46 -3.31 2.18 3.43
N HIS A 47 -3.06 2.29 4.74
CA HIS A 47 -1.93 1.62 5.41
C HIS A 47 -2.12 0.11 5.43
N VAL A 48 -3.32 -0.38 5.76
CA VAL A 48 -3.66 -1.81 5.68
C VAL A 48 -3.45 -2.35 4.26
N VAL A 49 -3.87 -1.61 3.22
CA VAL A 49 -3.61 -2.01 1.83
C VAL A 49 -2.12 -2.08 1.52
N ALA A 50 -1.30 -1.16 2.07
CA ALA A 50 0.15 -1.21 1.91
C ALA A 50 0.75 -2.46 2.56
N THR A 51 0.31 -2.83 3.78
CA THR A 51 0.72 -4.05 4.47
C THR A 51 0.33 -5.30 3.67
N LEU A 52 -0.94 -5.43 3.27
CA LEU A 52 -1.42 -6.56 2.46
C LEU A 52 -0.68 -6.66 1.12
N ARG A 53 -0.30 -5.53 0.53
CA ARG A 53 0.53 -5.48 -0.67
C ARG A 53 1.93 -6.02 -0.41
N GLN A 54 2.55 -5.70 0.72
CA GLN A 54 3.85 -6.25 1.10
C GLN A 54 3.77 -7.77 1.30
N ASP A 55 2.80 -8.24 2.08
CA ASP A 55 2.56 -9.67 2.30
C ASP A 55 2.34 -10.43 0.99
N ALA A 56 1.57 -9.85 0.06
CA ALA A 56 1.33 -10.44 -1.25
C ALA A 56 2.58 -10.47 -2.13
N LEU A 57 3.52 -9.53 -1.96
CA LEU A 57 4.82 -9.55 -2.63
C LEU A 57 5.78 -10.58 -2.03
N GLU A 58 5.69 -10.80 -0.72
CA GLU A 58 6.47 -11.81 0.00
C GLU A 58 5.98 -13.24 -0.27
N ALA A 59 4.71 -13.40 -0.66
CA ALA A 59 4.18 -14.68 -1.12
C ALA A 59 4.91 -15.16 -2.40
N ASP A 60 5.24 -16.47 -2.43
CA ASP A 60 6.06 -17.12 -3.46
C ASP A 60 5.82 -16.61 -4.90
N GLY A 61 6.91 -16.16 -5.54
CA GLY A 61 6.97 -15.78 -6.96
C GLY A 61 6.71 -14.31 -7.29
N MET A 62 6.08 -13.55 -6.38
CA MET A 62 5.71 -12.14 -6.65
C MET A 62 6.88 -11.16 -6.51
N ALA A 63 7.77 -11.38 -5.54
CA ALA A 63 8.99 -10.59 -5.40
C ALA A 63 9.92 -10.70 -6.63
N GLU A 64 10.03 -11.89 -7.21
CA GLU A 64 10.80 -12.12 -8.43
C GLU A 64 10.16 -11.46 -9.66
N GLU A 65 8.83 -11.51 -9.78
CA GLU A 65 8.10 -10.79 -10.82
C GLU A 65 8.31 -9.28 -10.69
N LEU A 66 8.21 -8.73 -9.48
CA LEU A 66 8.47 -7.32 -9.22
C LEU A 66 9.91 -6.92 -9.59
N ALA A 67 10.90 -7.74 -9.24
CA ALA A 67 12.30 -7.51 -9.59
C ALA A 67 12.50 -7.47 -11.12
N ARG A 68 11.87 -8.40 -11.86
CA ARG A 68 11.88 -8.38 -13.33
C ARG A 68 11.20 -7.13 -13.89
N VAL A 69 10.04 -6.78 -13.37
CA VAL A 69 9.24 -5.64 -13.85
C VAL A 69 9.90 -4.28 -13.56
N ARG A 70 10.71 -4.17 -12.51
CA ARG A 70 11.49 -2.96 -12.20
C ARG A 70 12.85 -2.89 -12.90
N HIS A 71 13.19 -3.86 -13.76
CA HIS A 71 14.45 -3.83 -14.50
C HIS A 71 14.53 -2.56 -15.37
N PRO A 72 15.69 -1.88 -15.48
CA PRO A 72 15.83 -0.63 -16.23
C PRO A 72 15.36 -0.70 -17.69
N ASP A 73 15.53 -1.86 -18.33
CA ASP A 73 15.14 -2.09 -19.73
C ASP A 73 13.65 -2.42 -19.91
N THR A 74 12.85 -2.41 -18.84
CA THR A 74 11.42 -2.71 -18.92
C THR A 74 10.64 -1.54 -19.50
N GLU A 75 9.68 -1.83 -20.38
CA GLU A 75 8.80 -0.83 -20.99
C GLU A 75 8.11 0.04 -19.92
N PRO A 76 8.08 1.38 -20.11
CA PRO A 76 7.28 2.28 -19.29
C PRO A 76 5.83 1.79 -19.18
N GLY A 77 5.35 1.63 -17.95
CA GLY A 77 3.98 1.19 -17.66
C GLY A 77 3.80 -0.30 -17.36
N VAL A 78 4.80 -1.16 -17.55
CA VAL A 78 4.73 -2.55 -17.07
C VAL A 78 4.62 -2.57 -15.54
N VAL A 79 5.40 -1.74 -14.85
CA VAL A 79 5.31 -1.55 -13.39
C VAL A 79 3.90 -1.13 -12.99
N ALA A 80 3.32 -0.16 -13.70
CA ALA A 80 1.98 0.33 -13.42
C ALA A 80 0.90 -0.76 -13.59
N ARG A 81 1.01 -1.57 -14.64
CA ARG A 81 0.10 -2.70 -14.89
C ARG A 81 0.24 -3.79 -13.82
N PHE A 82 1.45 -4.07 -13.37
CA PHE A 82 1.71 -5.00 -12.27
C PHE A 82 1.08 -4.51 -10.96
N GLU A 83 1.37 -3.27 -10.56
CA GLU A 83 0.83 -2.65 -9.34
C GLU A 83 -0.71 -2.57 -9.38
N TYR A 84 -1.29 -2.21 -10.54
CA TYR A 84 -2.75 -2.23 -10.73
C TYR A 84 -3.34 -3.63 -10.48
N ARG A 85 -2.73 -4.67 -11.07
CA ARG A 85 -3.20 -6.05 -10.92
C ARG A 85 -3.15 -6.49 -9.46
N LEU A 86 -2.06 -6.18 -8.77
CA LEU A 86 -1.84 -6.52 -7.36
C LEU A 86 -2.88 -5.83 -6.45
N LEU A 87 -3.00 -4.51 -6.56
CA LEU A 87 -3.96 -3.73 -5.78
C LEU A 87 -5.41 -4.15 -6.05
N ARG A 88 -5.75 -4.43 -7.32
CA ARG A 88 -7.07 -4.95 -7.67
C ARG A 88 -7.34 -6.33 -7.06
N GLY A 89 -6.33 -7.19 -6.94
CA GLY A 89 -6.44 -8.47 -6.24
C GLY A 89 -6.86 -8.28 -4.78
N ILE A 90 -6.20 -7.35 -4.08
CA ILE A 90 -6.53 -7.00 -2.69
C ILE A 90 -7.98 -6.54 -2.54
N ALA A 91 -8.48 -5.68 -3.44
CA ALA A 91 -9.88 -5.24 -3.38
C ALA A 91 -10.90 -6.38 -3.60
N LEU A 92 -10.54 -7.40 -4.39
CA LEU A 92 -11.41 -8.57 -4.59
C LEU A 92 -11.42 -9.49 -3.37
N GLU A 93 -10.29 -9.63 -2.68
CA GLU A 93 -10.17 -10.44 -1.47
C GLU A 93 -10.73 -9.71 -0.22
N HIS A 94 -10.62 -8.39 -0.19
CA HIS A 94 -11.09 -7.52 0.89
C HIS A 94 -11.98 -6.38 0.36
N PRO A 95 -13.26 -6.65 0.04
CA PRO A 95 -14.16 -5.66 -0.54
C PRO A 95 -14.30 -4.38 0.28
N ASP A 96 -14.20 -4.45 1.62
CA ASP A 96 -14.26 -3.30 2.52
C ASP A 96 -13.13 -2.28 2.28
N LEU A 97 -12.00 -2.71 1.72
CA LEU A 97 -10.85 -1.85 1.39
C LEU A 97 -10.92 -1.24 -0.01
N SER A 98 -11.97 -1.53 -0.79
CA SER A 98 -12.08 -1.10 -2.19
C SER A 98 -11.86 0.40 -2.37
N ARG A 99 -12.41 1.24 -1.47
CA ARG A 99 -12.24 2.71 -1.57
C ARG A 99 -10.77 3.10 -1.44
N ALA A 100 -10.05 2.55 -0.46
CA ALA A 100 -8.63 2.85 -0.24
C ALA A 100 -7.79 2.38 -1.44
N VAL A 101 -8.04 1.17 -1.94
CA VAL A 101 -7.40 0.62 -3.14
C VAL A 101 -7.56 1.56 -4.35
N TRP A 102 -8.79 1.99 -4.65
CA TRP A 102 -9.03 2.86 -5.81
C TRP A 102 -8.41 4.25 -5.63
N THR A 103 -8.37 4.78 -4.41
CA THR A 103 -7.65 6.03 -4.11
C THR A 103 -6.15 5.90 -4.40
N LEU A 104 -5.54 4.79 -3.99
CA LEU A 104 -4.11 4.52 -4.23
C LEU A 104 -3.81 4.31 -5.72
N ILE A 105 -4.63 3.55 -6.44
CA ILE A 105 -4.52 3.40 -7.90
C ILE A 105 -4.58 4.78 -8.58
N GLY A 106 -5.57 5.59 -8.21
CA GLY A 106 -5.71 6.94 -8.76
C GLY A 106 -4.51 7.85 -8.44
N ARG A 107 -3.91 7.71 -7.25
CA ARG A 107 -2.69 8.44 -6.86
C ARG A 107 -1.50 8.01 -7.72
N MET A 108 -1.27 6.71 -7.84
CA MET A 108 -0.22 6.12 -8.69
C MET A 108 -0.33 6.59 -10.15
N GLU A 109 -1.53 6.56 -10.73
CA GLU A 109 -1.73 7.00 -12.11
C GLU A 109 -1.49 8.50 -12.31
N ARG A 110 -1.75 9.33 -11.28
CA ARG A 110 -1.42 10.76 -11.33
C ARG A 110 0.09 10.97 -11.28
N ASP A 111 0.80 10.21 -10.45
CA ASP A 111 2.25 10.31 -10.32
C ASP A 111 2.97 9.85 -11.58
N LEU A 112 2.47 8.79 -12.24
CA LEU A 112 2.98 8.34 -13.54
C LEU A 112 2.77 9.37 -14.65
N ARG A 113 1.65 10.10 -14.65
CA ARG A 113 1.37 11.17 -15.62
C ARG A 113 2.23 12.43 -15.43
N ARG A 114 2.84 12.59 -14.26
CA ARG A 114 3.69 13.75 -13.93
C ARG A 114 5.18 13.54 -14.24
N ARG A 115 5.58 12.31 -14.60
CA ARG A 115 6.96 11.94 -14.97
C ARG A 115 7.09 11.90 -16.49
#